data_AF-A0A7S3XD80-F1
#
_entry.id   AF-A0A7S3XD80-F1
#
_cell.length_a   1.000
_cell.length_b   1.000
_cell.length_c   1.000
_cell.angle_alpha   90.00
_cell.angle_beta   90.00
_cell.angle_gamma   90.00
#
_symmetry.space_group_name_H-M   'P 1'
#
loop_
_entity.id
_entity.type
_entity.pdbx_description
1 polymer ?
#
loop_
_entity_poly.entity_id
_entity_poly.type
_entity_poly.pdbx_seq_one_letter_code
_entity_poly.pdbx_strand_id
1 'polypeptide(L)'
;MQVFARTLEGETVALEVSACDEIGSLKSQIPGAVDAGLVFGGLSLDDSMTVGSCLEAGSTMHVVPLLCGGGDGTPAMGKRHKKSHGLCCRCGKRSFHNQKKRCASCGYPASKIRSYEWALKAKRRRAPGTGRMTYLKTMGRRFKNGFREGTTAPAKKRASAGN
;
A
#
# COMPACT_ATOMS: atom_id res chain seq x y z
N MET A 1 25.35 37.21 0.18
CA MET A 1 25.87 35.86 0.50
C MET A 1 25.82 35.06 -0.77
N GLN A 2 26.83 34.22 -1.01
CA GLN A 2 26.91 33.50 -2.27
C GLN A 2 26.12 32.19 -2.19
N VAL A 3 25.29 31.93 -3.20
CA VAL A 3 24.61 30.64 -3.41
C VAL A 3 24.78 30.20 -4.86
N PHE A 4 24.54 28.93 -5.15
CA PHE A 4 24.74 28.35 -6.47
C PHE A 4 23.46 27.71 -7.01
N ALA A 5 23.24 27.79 -8.33
CA ALA A 5 22.16 27.11 -9.02
C ALA A 5 22.71 26.22 -10.13
N ARG A 6 22.37 24.93 -10.12
CA ARG A 6 22.62 23.98 -11.21
C ARG A 6 21.47 24.06 -12.21
N THR A 7 21.76 24.48 -13.45
CA THR A 7 20.79 24.62 -14.54
C THR A 7 20.42 23.26 -15.14
N LEU A 8 19.40 23.24 -16.00
CA LEU A 8 18.97 22.04 -16.73
C LEU A 8 20.03 21.52 -17.71
N GLU A 9 20.91 22.41 -18.17
CA GLU A 9 22.02 22.10 -19.07
C GLU A 9 23.24 21.58 -18.30
N GLY A 10 23.16 21.55 -16.96
CA GLY A 10 24.22 21.04 -16.08
C GLY A 10 25.26 22.10 -15.69
N GLU A 11 25.11 23.34 -16.14
CA GLU A 11 25.97 24.46 -15.76
C GLU A 11 25.68 24.93 -14.33
N THR A 12 26.68 25.52 -13.67
CA THR A 12 26.52 26.08 -12.32
C THR A 12 26.65 27.59 -12.38
N VAL A 13 25.59 28.29 -11.98
CA VAL A 13 25.56 29.75 -11.89
C VAL A 13 25.76 30.17 -10.44
N ALA A 14 26.63 31.13 -10.20
CA ALA A 14 26.83 31.74 -8.89
C ALA A 14 25.95 32.99 -8.75
N LEU A 15 25.23 33.11 -7.64
CA LEU A 15 24.34 34.23 -7.35
C LEU A 15 24.74 34.88 -6.03
N GLU A 16 24.81 36.22 -6.04
CA GLU A 16 24.92 37.01 -4.82
C GLU A 16 23.53 37.41 -4.36
N VAL A 17 23.14 36.93 -3.18
CA VAL A 17 21.78 37.06 -2.66
C VAL A 17 21.78 37.64 -1.25
N SER A 18 20.75 38.42 -0.92
CA SER A 18 20.44 38.87 0.43
C SER A 18 19.47 37.90 1.11
N ALA A 19 19.54 37.79 2.45
CA ALA A 19 18.65 36.91 3.21
C ALA A 19 17.16 37.30 3.09
N CYS A 20 16.87 38.56 2.75
CA CYS A 20 15.53 39.09 2.59
C CYS A 20 14.98 38.95 1.16
N ASP A 21 15.78 38.48 0.20
CA ASP A 21 15.33 38.35 -1.19
C ASP A 21 14.31 37.20 -1.31
N GLU A 22 13.36 37.36 -2.23
CA GLU A 22 12.38 36.33 -2.56
C GLU A 22 12.91 35.39 -3.64
N ILE A 23 12.58 34.10 -3.55
CA ILE A 23 12.98 33.08 -4.53
C ILE A 23 12.49 33.43 -5.95
N GLY A 24 11.32 34.06 -6.09
CA GLY A 24 10.82 34.52 -7.38
C GLY A 24 11.75 35.51 -8.09
N SER A 25 12.42 36.39 -7.34
CA SER A 25 13.38 37.36 -7.89
C SER A 25 14.67 36.68 -8.39
N LEU A 26 15.11 35.61 -7.72
CA LEU A 26 16.28 34.81 -8.11
C LEU A 26 16.05 34.04 -9.41
N LYS A 27 14.84 33.53 -9.65
CA LYS A 27 14.52 32.82 -10.90
C LYS A 27 14.77 33.65 -12.15
N SER A 28 14.60 34.97 -12.06
CA SER A 28 14.86 35.88 -13.18
C SER A 28 16.35 35.97 -13.56
N GLN A 29 17.26 35.66 -12.63
CA GLN A 29 18.71 35.72 -12.81
C GLN A 29 19.31 34.39 -13.29
N ILE A 30 18.53 33.31 -13.27
CA ILE A 30 18.98 31.97 -13.65
C ILE A 30 18.46 31.64 -15.06
N PRO A 31 19.34 31.33 -16.02
CA PRO A 31 18.92 30.94 -17.37
C PRO A 31 17.97 29.74 -17.33
N GLY A 32 16.81 29.86 -17.99
CA GLY A 32 15.83 28.78 -18.10
C GLY A 32 15.04 28.45 -16.82
N ALA A 33 15.14 29.28 -15.77
CA ALA A 33 14.44 29.04 -14.50
C ALA A 33 13.04 29.70 -14.39
N VAL A 34 12.68 30.59 -15.32
CA VAL A 34 11.43 31.37 -15.27
C VAL A 34 10.19 30.47 -15.21
N ASP A 35 10.16 29.43 -16.05
CA ASP A 35 9.06 28.44 -16.09
C ASP A 35 9.39 27.14 -15.35
N ALA A 36 10.46 27.14 -14.55
CA ALA A 36 10.97 25.96 -13.86
C ALA A 36 10.82 26.05 -12.34
N GLY A 37 10.95 24.90 -11.69
CA GLY A 37 10.98 24.78 -10.24
C GLY A 37 12.41 24.88 -9.72
N LEU A 38 12.55 25.34 -8.48
CA LEU A 38 13.82 25.31 -7.76
C LEU A 38 13.70 24.33 -6.59
N VAL A 39 14.69 23.45 -6.43
CA VAL A 39 14.72 22.44 -5.36
C VAL A 39 16.02 22.54 -4.58
N PHE A 40 15.89 22.50 -3.26
CA PHE A 40 17.02 22.44 -2.33
C PHE A 40 16.74 21.42 -1.22
N GLY A 41 17.68 20.52 -0.93
CA GLY A 41 17.52 19.53 0.15
C GLY A 41 16.30 18.60 0.00
N GLY A 42 15.77 18.43 -1.21
CA GLY A 42 14.53 17.68 -1.47
C GLY A 42 13.23 18.47 -1.23
N LEU A 43 13.33 19.75 -0.85
CA LEU A 43 12.21 20.68 -0.74
C LEU A 43 12.10 21.52 -2.02
N SER A 44 10.89 21.57 -2.59
CA SER A 44 10.56 22.54 -3.64
C SER A 44 10.42 23.92 -3.03
N LEU A 45 11.14 24.91 -3.56
CA LEU A 45 11.05 26.29 -3.10
C LEU A 45 9.96 27.04 -3.86
N ASP A 46 9.06 27.65 -3.11
CA ASP A 46 7.99 28.49 -3.66
C ASP A 46 8.49 29.91 -3.89
N ASP A 47 7.91 30.60 -4.88
CA ASP A 47 8.36 31.95 -5.30
C ASP A 47 8.23 33.00 -4.19
N SER A 48 7.31 32.80 -3.25
CA SER A 48 7.07 33.70 -2.10
C SER A 48 7.97 33.42 -0.88
N MET A 49 8.81 32.38 -0.92
CA MET A 49 9.74 32.09 0.18
C MET A 49 10.91 33.08 0.17
N THR A 50 11.42 33.40 1.35
CA THR A 50 12.64 34.22 1.50
C THR A 50 13.88 33.32 1.53
N VAL A 51 14.96 33.78 0.92
CA VAL A 51 16.25 33.07 0.84
C VAL A 51 16.77 32.66 2.21
N GLY A 52 16.74 33.56 3.20
CA GLY A 52 17.28 33.29 4.54
C GLY A 52 16.54 32.20 5.32
N SER A 53 15.32 31.84 4.93
CA SER A 53 14.55 30.77 5.58
C SER A 53 14.88 29.37 5.06
N CYS A 54 15.48 29.28 3.86
CA CYS A 54 15.62 28.02 3.13
C CYS A 54 17.05 27.72 2.67
N LEU A 55 17.95 28.72 2.64
CA LEU A 55 19.28 28.61 2.06
C LEU A 55 20.35 29.20 2.99
N GLU A 56 21.51 28.55 3.01
CA GLU A 56 22.72 29.01 3.71
C GLU A 56 23.81 29.41 2.71
N ALA A 57 24.83 30.15 3.17
CA ALA A 57 25.95 30.54 2.32
C ALA A 57 26.67 29.29 1.77
N GLY A 58 26.89 29.26 0.45
CA GLY A 58 27.48 28.12 -0.26
C GLY A 58 26.48 27.02 -0.65
N SER A 59 25.18 27.18 -0.35
CA SER A 59 24.15 26.21 -0.75
C SER A 59 24.04 26.10 -2.27
N THR A 60 23.82 24.88 -2.77
CA THR A 60 23.58 24.63 -4.20
C THR A 60 22.16 24.13 -4.43
N MET A 61 21.39 24.91 -5.19
CA MET A 61 20.03 24.59 -5.61
C MET A 61 20.01 23.96 -7.01
N HIS A 62 18.97 23.21 -7.31
CA HIS A 62 18.78 22.60 -8.62
C HIS A 62 17.56 23.19 -9.32
N VAL A 63 17.75 23.61 -10.57
CA VAL A 63 16.64 23.93 -11.48
C VAL A 63 16.03 22.60 -11.94
N VAL A 64 14.72 22.46 -11.80
CA VAL A 64 13.98 21.25 -12.16
C VAL A 64 12.85 21.62 -13.12
N PRO A 65 12.66 20.93 -14.26
CA PRO A 65 11.57 21.24 -15.17
C PRO A 65 10.21 21.02 -14.50
N LEU A 66 9.31 22.01 -14.60
CA LEU A 66 7.92 21.81 -14.20
C LEU A 66 7.17 21.14 -15.34
N LEU A 67 7.01 19.82 -15.24
CA LEU A 67 6.21 19.08 -16.21
C LEU A 67 4.73 19.40 -15.98
N CYS A 68 4.07 19.97 -16.99
CA CYS A 68 2.61 20.10 -17.02
C CYS A 68 2.00 18.69 -17.05
N GLY A 69 1.54 18.19 -15.89
CA GLY A 69 0.89 16.87 -15.80
C GLY A 69 1.41 15.93 -14.71
N GLY A 70 2.11 16.44 -13.69
CA GLY A 70 2.59 15.65 -12.55
C GLY A 70 1.65 15.56 -11.34
N GLY A 71 0.35 15.82 -11.48
CA GLY A 71 -0.62 15.39 -10.47
C GLY A 71 -0.86 13.89 -10.60
N ASP A 72 -1.00 13.17 -9.49
CA ASP A 72 -1.29 11.73 -9.42
C ASP A 72 -2.60 11.33 -10.17
N GLY A 73 -2.62 11.35 -11.50
CA GLY A 73 -3.74 10.86 -12.31
C GLY A 73 -3.76 11.38 -13.75
N THR A 74 -4.01 10.49 -14.71
CA THR A 74 -4.50 10.87 -16.04
C THR A 74 -5.88 11.53 -15.92
N PRO A 75 -6.20 12.55 -16.74
CA PRO A 75 -7.47 13.28 -16.66
C PRO A 75 -8.70 12.36 -16.84
N ALA A 76 -8.53 11.24 -17.53
CA ALA A 76 -9.58 10.23 -17.72
C ALA A 76 -9.88 9.35 -16.48
N MET A 77 -8.99 9.28 -15.47
CA MET A 77 -9.14 8.36 -14.32
C MET A 77 -9.36 9.03 -12.96
N GLY A 78 -9.32 10.37 -12.88
CA GLY A 78 -9.50 11.12 -11.63
C GLY A 78 -8.46 10.76 -10.54
N LYS A 79 -8.59 11.35 -9.34
CA LYS A 79 -7.74 11.03 -8.18
C LYS A 79 -7.91 9.56 -7.80
N ARG A 80 -7.04 8.70 -8.33
CA ARG A 80 -7.16 7.24 -8.23
C ARG A 80 -6.99 6.83 -6.78
N HIS A 81 -8.09 6.51 -6.11
CA HIS A 81 -8.03 6.09 -4.71
C HIS A 81 -7.27 4.76 -4.63
N LYS A 82 -6.09 4.81 -4.00
CA LYS A 82 -5.23 3.67 -3.67
C LYS A 82 -6.08 2.57 -3.02
N LYS A 83 -5.94 1.32 -3.51
CA LYS A 83 -6.71 0.09 -3.17
C LYS A 83 -7.78 0.28 -2.06
N SER A 84 -9.05 0.12 -2.42
CA SER A 84 -10.19 0.21 -1.49
C SER A 84 -10.12 -0.76 -0.31
N HIS A 85 -9.33 -1.84 -0.43
CA HIS A 85 -9.17 -2.88 0.58
C HIS A 85 -7.74 -3.01 1.14
N GLY A 86 -7.62 -2.99 2.47
CA GLY A 86 -6.42 -3.34 3.25
C GLY A 86 -6.55 -4.67 4.00
N LEU A 87 -5.49 -5.03 4.74
CA LEU A 87 -5.48 -6.16 5.67
C LEU A 87 -6.43 -5.88 6.85
N CYS A 88 -7.17 -6.89 7.28
CA CYS A 88 -8.05 -6.79 8.45
C CYS A 88 -7.32 -7.25 9.72
N CYS A 89 -7.31 -6.42 10.77
CA CYS A 89 -6.70 -6.75 12.06
C CYS A 89 -7.29 -7.99 12.74
N ARG A 90 -8.56 -8.35 12.45
CA ARG A 90 -9.21 -9.53 13.05
C ARG A 90 -8.91 -10.84 12.32
N CYS A 91 -8.89 -10.84 10.99
CA CYS A 91 -8.81 -12.07 10.21
C CYS A 91 -7.59 -12.19 9.30
N GLY A 92 -6.71 -11.18 9.27
CA GLY A 92 -5.50 -11.16 8.44
C GLY A 92 -5.75 -11.08 6.93
N LYS A 93 -7.00 -11.16 6.46
CA LYS A 93 -7.31 -11.15 5.02
C LYS A 93 -7.35 -9.72 4.49
N ARG A 94 -6.89 -9.53 3.24
CA ARG A 94 -7.00 -8.26 2.48
C ARG A 94 -8.45 -7.99 2.06
N SER A 95 -9.29 -7.68 3.03
CA SER A 95 -10.75 -7.54 2.89
C SER A 95 -11.34 -6.42 3.73
N PHE A 96 -10.49 -5.65 4.43
CA PHE A 96 -10.91 -4.48 5.20
C PHE A 96 -11.11 -3.31 4.26
N HIS A 97 -12.33 -2.80 4.15
CA HIS A 97 -12.62 -1.66 3.28
C HIS A 97 -12.21 -0.36 3.98
N ASN A 98 -11.27 0.39 3.39
CA ASN A 98 -10.65 1.56 4.01
C ASN A 98 -11.62 2.73 4.20
N GLN A 99 -12.52 2.98 3.23
CA GLN A 99 -13.56 4.01 3.34
C GLN A 99 -14.69 3.58 4.31
N LYS A 100 -15.28 2.40 4.11
CA LYS A 100 -16.43 1.89 4.90
C LYS A 100 -16.05 1.39 6.30
N LYS A 101 -14.76 1.42 6.64
CA LYS A 101 -14.18 0.89 7.89
C LYS A 101 -14.74 -0.49 8.28
N ARG A 102 -14.93 -1.37 7.30
CA ARG A 102 -15.59 -2.67 7.50
C ARG A 102 -14.93 -3.80 6.74
N CYS A 103 -14.71 -4.93 7.40
CA CYS A 103 -14.19 -6.14 6.77
C CYS A 103 -15.31 -6.95 6.11
N ALA A 104 -15.17 -7.22 4.81
CA ALA A 104 -16.10 -8.08 4.07
C ALA A 104 -16.01 -9.55 4.50
N SER A 105 -14.83 -10.03 4.91
CA SER A 105 -14.65 -11.42 5.30
C SER A 105 -15.18 -11.75 6.68
N CYS A 106 -14.88 -10.93 7.70
CA CYS A 106 -15.17 -11.23 9.11
C CYS A 106 -16.11 -10.22 9.78
N GLY A 107 -16.53 -9.17 9.08
CA GLY A 107 -17.51 -8.19 9.59
C GLY A 107 -16.96 -7.14 10.55
N TYR A 108 -15.67 -7.21 10.92
CA TYR A 108 -14.98 -6.23 11.78
C TYR A 108 -15.32 -4.79 11.35
N PRO A 109 -15.65 -3.87 12.28
CA PRO A 109 -15.58 -4.01 13.74
C PRO A 109 -16.72 -4.82 14.39
N ALA A 110 -17.86 -5.00 13.71
CA ALA A 110 -19.01 -5.71 14.28
C ALA A 110 -18.66 -7.12 14.77
N SER A 111 -19.23 -7.55 15.90
CA SER A 111 -18.96 -8.85 16.52
C SER A 111 -19.35 -10.04 15.64
N LYS A 112 -20.46 -9.91 14.91
CA LYS A 112 -20.97 -10.91 13.96
C LYS A 112 -21.22 -10.30 12.59
N ILE A 113 -21.09 -11.12 11.56
CA ILE A 113 -21.43 -10.69 10.20
C ILE A 113 -22.92 -10.82 10.01
N ARG A 114 -23.53 -9.85 9.33
CA ARG A 114 -24.93 -9.92 8.92
C ARG A 114 -25.17 -11.17 8.07
N SER A 115 -26.16 -11.95 8.46
CA SER A 115 -26.66 -13.10 7.72
C SER A 115 -28.14 -12.87 7.42
N TYR A 116 -28.56 -13.22 6.21
CA TYR A 116 -29.96 -13.16 5.80
C TYR A 116 -30.42 -14.56 5.43
N GLU A 117 -31.64 -14.95 5.84
CA GLU A 117 -32.18 -16.30 5.60
C GLU A 117 -32.25 -16.64 4.12
N TRP A 118 -32.62 -15.66 3.28
CA TRP A 118 -32.67 -15.81 1.82
C TRP A 118 -31.28 -15.98 1.16
N ALA A 119 -30.18 -15.66 1.86
CA ALA A 119 -28.82 -15.70 1.30
C ALA A 119 -28.11 -17.06 1.53
N LEU A 120 -28.77 -18.18 1.22
CA LEU A 120 -28.26 -19.55 1.45
C LEU A 120 -26.85 -19.80 0.87
N LYS A 121 -26.54 -19.23 -0.31
CA LYS A 121 -25.21 -19.33 -0.95
C LYS A 121 -24.12 -18.65 -0.11
N ALA A 122 -24.42 -17.49 0.49
CA ALA A 122 -23.47 -16.77 1.35
C ALA A 122 -23.24 -17.51 2.67
N LYS A 123 -24.31 -18.08 3.26
CA LYS A 123 -24.21 -18.94 4.44
C LYS A 123 -23.31 -20.16 4.19
N ARG A 124 -23.54 -20.89 3.09
CA ARG A 124 -22.75 -22.09 2.71
C ARG A 124 -21.26 -21.83 2.51
N ARG A 125 -20.86 -20.65 2.01
CA ARG A 125 -19.43 -20.28 1.85
C ARG A 125 -18.68 -20.18 3.19
N ARG A 126 -19.39 -19.87 4.27
CA ARG A 126 -18.83 -19.75 5.63
C ARG A 126 -19.09 -20.95 6.51
N ALA A 127 -20.11 -21.74 6.20
CA ALA A 127 -20.31 -23.02 6.87
C ALA A 127 -18.99 -23.83 6.79
N PRO A 128 -18.60 -24.53 7.86
CA PRO A 128 -17.50 -25.48 7.79
C PRO A 128 -17.84 -26.50 6.71
N GLY A 129 -17.20 -26.37 5.55
CA GLY A 129 -17.45 -27.27 4.44
C GLY A 129 -17.05 -28.69 4.81
N THR A 130 -17.71 -29.67 4.21
CA THR A 130 -17.34 -31.10 4.31
C THR A 130 -15.84 -31.34 4.06
N GLY A 131 -15.19 -30.51 3.23
CA GLY A 131 -13.73 -30.49 3.02
C GLY A 131 -12.90 -30.01 4.22
N ARG A 132 -13.36 -29.00 4.98
CA ARG A 132 -12.67 -28.49 6.19
C ARG A 132 -12.87 -29.40 7.41
N MET A 133 -13.92 -30.21 7.38
CA MET A 133 -14.21 -31.26 8.37
C MET A 133 -13.80 -32.66 7.86
N THR A 134 -12.87 -32.76 6.91
CA THR A 134 -12.35 -34.05 6.44
C THR A 134 -11.75 -34.89 7.56
N TYR A 135 -11.17 -34.25 8.58
CA TYR A 135 -10.66 -34.93 9.77
C TYR A 135 -11.76 -35.70 10.52
N LEU A 136 -12.99 -35.17 10.58
CA LEU A 136 -14.14 -35.83 11.22
C LEU A 136 -14.52 -37.14 10.51
N LYS A 137 -14.29 -37.27 9.20
CA LYS A 137 -14.51 -38.52 8.45
C LYS A 137 -13.66 -39.67 8.98
N THR A 138 -12.47 -39.38 9.50
CA THR A 138 -11.54 -40.40 10.01
C THR A 138 -11.49 -40.47 11.54
N MET A 139 -12.10 -39.52 12.25
CA MET A 139 -12.13 -39.46 13.72
C MET A 139 -12.64 -40.76 14.36
N GLY A 140 -13.79 -41.27 13.91
CA GLY A 140 -14.37 -42.49 14.48
C GLY A 140 -13.46 -43.72 14.33
N ARG A 141 -12.67 -43.78 13.24
CA ARG A 141 -11.66 -44.82 13.03
C ARG A 141 -10.44 -44.59 13.92
N ARG A 142 -9.95 -43.35 14.03
CA ARG A 142 -8.81 -42.99 14.89
C ARG A 142 -9.10 -43.28 16.36
N PHE A 143 -10.31 -42.98 16.83
CA PHE A 143 -10.75 -43.26 18.19
C PHE A 143 -10.76 -44.78 18.47
N LYS A 144 -11.34 -45.59 17.56
CA LYS A 144 -11.32 -47.06 17.66
C LYS A 144 -9.92 -47.65 17.63
N ASN A 145 -8.97 -46.97 16.99
CA ASN A 145 -7.56 -47.38 16.88
C ASN A 145 -6.67 -46.75 17.98
N GLY A 146 -7.24 -46.07 18.98
CA GLY A 146 -6.49 -45.46 20.08
C GLY A 146 -5.52 -44.35 19.65
N PHE A 147 -5.82 -43.63 18.56
CA PHE A 147 -5.00 -42.55 18.02
C PHE A 147 -3.55 -42.95 17.66
N ARG A 148 -3.29 -44.25 17.43
CA ARG A 148 -1.97 -44.73 17.03
C ARG A 148 -1.62 -44.21 15.62
N GLU A 149 -0.44 -43.62 15.49
CA GLU A 149 0.12 -43.13 14.22
C GLU A 149 1.27 -44.04 13.76
N GLY A 150 1.52 -44.12 12.44
CA GLY A 150 2.68 -44.84 11.89
C GLY A 150 2.59 -46.37 11.80
N THR A 151 1.49 -47.00 12.23
CA THR A 151 1.31 -48.46 12.14
C THR A 151 0.38 -48.87 11.01
N THR A 152 0.81 -49.79 10.15
CA THR A 152 -0.05 -50.42 9.12
C THR A 152 -0.94 -51.48 9.77
N ALA A 153 -2.26 -51.41 9.55
CA ALA A 153 -3.16 -52.43 10.05
C ALA A 153 -2.85 -53.79 9.40
N PRO A 154 -2.82 -54.90 10.15
CA PRO A 154 -2.57 -56.22 9.58
C PRO A 154 -3.65 -56.56 8.54
N ALA A 155 -3.24 -57.16 7.42
CA ALA A 155 -4.15 -57.52 6.34
C ALA A 155 -5.23 -58.49 6.85
N LYS A 156 -6.50 -58.18 6.58
CA LYS A 156 -7.61 -59.08 6.90
C LYS A 156 -7.43 -60.38 6.11
N LYS A 157 -7.25 -61.51 6.80
CA LYS A 157 -7.32 -62.83 6.17
C LYS A 157 -8.74 -62.99 5.60
N ARG A 158 -8.85 -63.28 4.30
CA ARG A 158 -10.13 -63.66 3.71
C ARG A 158 -10.60 -64.94 4.40
N ALA A 159 -11.81 -64.95 4.92
CA ALA A 159 -12.43 -66.19 5.36
C ALA A 159 -12.55 -67.10 4.13
N SER A 160 -12.06 -68.33 4.23
CA SER A 160 -12.31 -69.36 3.22
C SER A 160 -13.83 -69.51 3.08
N ALA A 161 -14.34 -69.41 1.85
CA ALA A 161 -15.72 -69.76 1.57
C ALA A 161 -15.91 -71.21 2.02
N GLY A 162 -16.76 -71.42 3.03
CA GLY A 162 -17.16 -72.76 3.44
C GLY A 162 -17.97 -73.40 2.31
N ASN A 163 -17.65 -74.66 2.00
CA ASN A 163 -18.44 -75.51 1.11
C ASN A 163 -19.87 -75.69 1.61
#